data_AF-A0A8H3B742-F1
#
_entry.id   AF-A0A8H3B742-F1
#
_cell.length_a   1.000
_cell.length_b   1.000
_cell.length_c   1.000
_cell.angle_alpha   90.00
_cell.angle_beta   90.00
_cell.angle_gamma   90.00
#
_symmetry.space_group_name_H-M   'P 1'
#
loop_
_entity.id
_entity.type
_entity.pdbx_description
1 polymer ?
#
loop_
_entity_poly.entity_id
_entity_poly.type
_entity_poly.pdbx_seq_one_letter_code
_entity_poly.pdbx_strand_id
1 'polypeptide(L)'
;MLTPFAFAVLLASLIVSPVEAVPYRRNVGLITVPLTRMHKVRDDVHPQILLQQHANSAHRRLARMTGKREPSSEEMSAAIQKRMVVVGNGVDALRNKQQQKRKYNVGKVDSELTRIRQGVNGNARVAAAAQDGGVAFVTITTTVTPAQLAAPTSTSASTTVVITETVTAGSPAATAPAEAASSVAASSGEVSSGAASSTSAAAPAATGGAGGATPVGNNKEGFSKVNLGAAINGGVTNSTTPTAANSVALDNEANDIGYLATIQLGTPPRDFRLLMDSGSADMWVGGEACQSQAGGGCGTHNFLGAKSSTSFKTAGRTFQVTYGTGQVAGDVITDDVVIAGLKLPAHTFGAATVESVEFSSNDTPFDGLVGLAKSTLSNQKVDTPPESLAKAGLIQSAITSYKIPRLADGKNDGEITFGGIDETKIDTATVTTMANVNKNGFWEVPFTAAVGGKDLGLTGRTAILDTGTSLIIAPPADAQALHAQIPGAKSDGQGGFTIPCTTDAQIPGAKSDGQGGFTIPCTTDAQVAFTMGGRLFAIDPRDLLFVPVNQNNLQGDCVSGIMSGQIGGPQEWLVGDVFLKNVYFSHDVAKDSITLANLK
;
A
#
# COMPACT_ATOMS: atom_id res chain seq x y z
N MET A 1 -69.84 -54.50 1.54
CA MET A 1 -69.70 -53.35 2.46
C MET A 1 -68.60 -52.47 1.88
N LEU A 2 -68.95 -51.56 0.94
CA LEU A 2 -69.35 -50.16 1.17
C LEU A 2 -68.27 -49.40 1.96
N THR A 3 -67.66 -48.30 1.55
CA THR A 3 -67.51 -47.49 0.31
C THR A 3 -66.66 -46.28 0.76
N PRO A 4 -65.76 -45.72 -0.06
CA PRO A 4 -65.15 -44.41 0.17
C PRO A 4 -66.10 -43.29 -0.32
N PHE A 5 -66.04 -42.09 0.26
CA PHE A 5 -66.70 -40.92 -0.33
C PHE A 5 -65.74 -39.76 -0.51
N ALA A 6 -65.76 -39.26 -1.74
CA ALA A 6 -65.04 -38.17 -2.32
C ALA A 6 -65.97 -36.96 -2.55
N PHE A 7 -65.41 -35.91 -3.17
CA PHE A 7 -66.05 -34.73 -3.78
C PHE A 7 -66.49 -33.62 -2.80
N ALA A 8 -66.40 -32.32 -3.09
CA ALA A 8 -66.31 -31.56 -4.34
C ALA A 8 -65.94 -30.08 -3.98
N VAL A 9 -65.03 -29.38 -4.69
CA VAL A 9 -65.25 -28.46 -5.85
C VAL A 9 -65.26 -26.96 -5.50
N LEU A 10 -64.33 -26.26 -6.19
CA LEU A 10 -64.28 -24.87 -6.70
C LEU A 10 -64.55 -23.61 -5.85
N LEU A 11 -63.52 -22.74 -5.87
CA LEU A 11 -63.48 -21.36 -6.39
C LEU A 11 -64.60 -20.37 -6.03
N ALA A 12 -64.22 -19.31 -5.29
CA ALA A 12 -64.11 -17.93 -5.77
C ALA A 12 -64.48 -16.92 -4.67
N SER A 13 -63.53 -16.08 -4.23
CA SER A 13 -63.65 -14.61 -4.26
C SER A 13 -62.48 -13.94 -3.51
N LEU A 14 -61.82 -13.03 -4.22
CA LEU A 14 -60.83 -12.07 -3.76
C LEU A 14 -61.49 -11.06 -2.80
N ILE A 15 -60.98 -10.92 -1.57
CA ILE A 15 -60.99 -9.64 -0.85
C ILE A 15 -59.67 -9.50 -0.08
N VAL A 16 -58.88 -8.53 -0.50
CA VAL A 16 -57.73 -7.97 0.21
C VAL A 16 -58.22 -7.37 1.52
N SER A 17 -57.58 -7.69 2.65
CA SER A 17 -57.70 -6.88 3.87
C SER A 17 -56.33 -6.73 4.52
N PRO A 18 -55.95 -5.50 4.91
CA PRO A 18 -54.62 -5.17 5.38
C PRO A 18 -54.40 -5.67 6.81
N VAL A 19 -53.21 -6.20 7.10
CA VAL A 19 -52.78 -6.43 8.48
C VAL A 19 -52.43 -5.07 9.09
N GLU A 20 -53.24 -4.67 10.06
CA GLU A 20 -53.13 -3.43 10.81
C GLU A 20 -52.02 -3.55 11.86
N ALA A 21 -50.98 -2.72 11.75
CA ALA A 21 -49.86 -2.68 12.68
C ALA A 21 -50.25 -1.93 13.98
N VAL A 22 -49.91 -2.52 15.13
CA VAL A 22 -50.07 -1.92 16.46
C VAL A 22 -49.16 -0.67 16.59
N PRO A 23 -49.64 0.47 17.11
CA PRO A 23 -48.84 1.69 17.21
C PRO A 23 -47.89 1.66 18.41
N TYR A 24 -46.58 1.72 18.15
CA TYR A 24 -45.55 1.98 19.16
C TYR A 24 -45.36 3.49 19.34
N ARG A 25 -45.40 3.98 20.60
CA ARG A 25 -45.30 5.40 20.93
C ARG A 25 -43.91 5.96 20.60
N ARG A 26 -43.88 7.07 19.83
CA ARG A 26 -42.71 7.93 19.66
C ARG A 26 -42.50 8.82 20.89
N ASN A 27 -41.26 8.89 21.37
CA ASN A 27 -40.72 10.11 21.95
C ASN A 27 -39.38 10.44 21.27
N VAL A 28 -39.22 11.73 21.03
CA VAL A 28 -38.40 12.35 19.98
C VAL A 28 -37.05 12.77 20.55
N GLY A 29 -35.99 12.56 19.78
CA GLY A 29 -34.66 13.08 20.09
C GLY A 29 -33.49 12.39 19.39
N LEU A 30 -33.72 11.66 18.29
CA LEU A 30 -32.62 11.20 17.43
C LEU A 30 -32.20 12.38 16.55
N ILE A 31 -31.05 12.97 16.87
CA ILE A 31 -30.31 13.81 15.93
C ILE A 31 -29.81 12.87 14.84
N THR A 32 -30.54 12.81 13.73
CA THR A 32 -30.03 12.23 12.49
C THR A 32 -28.93 13.14 11.98
N VAL A 33 -27.69 12.89 12.40
CA VAL A 33 -26.53 13.42 11.70
C VAL A 33 -26.48 12.62 10.40
N PRO A 34 -26.58 13.24 9.21
CA PRO A 34 -26.13 12.57 8.02
C PRO A 34 -24.66 12.27 8.25
N LEU A 35 -24.30 11.00 8.44
CA LEU A 35 -22.93 10.58 8.23
C LEU A 35 -22.69 10.72 6.74
N THR A 36 -22.39 11.95 6.32
CA THR A 36 -21.49 12.14 5.21
C THR A 36 -20.25 11.39 5.66
N ARG A 37 -20.02 10.19 5.09
CA ARG A 37 -18.70 9.57 5.15
C ARG A 37 -17.79 10.65 4.61
N MET A 38 -17.12 11.35 5.51
CA MET A 38 -16.03 12.21 5.14
C MET A 38 -15.04 11.25 4.52
N HIS A 39 -15.07 11.17 3.20
CA HIS A 39 -13.87 10.88 2.46
C HIS A 39 -12.95 12.01 2.93
N LYS A 40 -12.12 11.73 3.93
CA LYS A 40 -10.84 12.42 3.97
C LYS A 40 -10.17 11.96 2.69
N VAL A 41 -10.42 12.73 1.64
CA VAL A 41 -9.52 12.89 0.52
C VAL A 41 -8.15 13.01 1.18
N ARG A 42 -7.28 12.01 1.04
CA ARG A 42 -5.88 12.09 1.47
C ARG A 42 -5.18 13.07 0.54
N ASP A 43 -5.46 14.35 0.74
CA ASP A 43 -4.74 15.49 0.18
C ASP A 43 -3.51 15.85 1.05
N ASP A 44 -3.22 15.05 2.08
CA ASP A 44 -2.16 15.31 3.05
C ASP A 44 -0.79 14.80 2.59
N VAL A 45 -0.76 13.79 1.73
CA VAL A 45 0.49 13.21 1.20
C VAL A 45 0.58 13.42 -0.31
N HIS A 46 1.59 14.17 -0.75
CA HIS A 46 1.80 14.44 -2.17
C HIS A 46 2.13 13.13 -2.91
N PRO A 47 1.66 12.93 -4.17
CA PRO A 47 1.84 11.68 -4.92
C PRO A 47 3.29 11.16 -5.01
N GLN A 48 4.23 12.10 -5.13
CA GLN A 48 5.66 11.78 -5.08
C GLN A 48 6.09 11.22 -3.71
N ILE A 49 5.59 11.75 -2.60
CA ILE A 49 5.88 11.21 -1.25
C ILE A 49 5.33 9.80 -1.09
N LEU A 50 4.12 9.56 -1.59
CA LEU A 50 3.55 8.22 -1.64
C LEU A 50 4.48 7.28 -2.44
N LEU A 51 4.95 7.70 -3.62
CA LEU A 51 5.93 6.91 -4.38
C LEU A 51 7.19 6.59 -3.55
N GLN A 52 7.77 7.57 -2.85
CA GLN A 52 8.97 7.29 -2.03
C GLN A 52 8.68 6.31 -0.90
N GLN A 53 7.49 6.36 -0.31
CA GLN A 53 7.10 5.39 0.71
C GLN A 53 7.06 3.98 0.11
N HIS A 54 6.40 3.78 -1.03
CA HIS A 54 6.40 2.49 -1.72
C HIS A 54 7.81 2.05 -2.16
N ALA A 55 8.63 2.98 -2.63
CA ALA A 55 10.03 2.73 -2.98
C ALA A 55 10.84 2.29 -1.77
N ASN A 56 10.77 3.02 -0.67
CA ASN A 56 11.45 2.69 0.60
C ASN A 56 11.00 1.31 1.09
N SER A 57 9.70 1.02 0.99
CA SER A 57 9.16 -0.29 1.31
C SER A 57 9.84 -1.37 0.48
N ALA A 58 9.75 -1.28 -0.84
CA ALA A 58 10.30 -2.30 -1.72
C ALA A 58 11.84 -2.47 -1.57
N HIS A 59 12.59 -1.39 -1.30
CA HIS A 59 14.04 -1.47 -1.01
C HIS A 59 14.35 -2.18 0.31
N ARG A 60 13.67 -1.82 1.40
CA ARG A 60 13.83 -2.52 2.70
C ARG A 60 13.47 -3.98 2.59
N ARG A 61 12.39 -4.25 1.85
CA ARG A 61 11.93 -5.59 1.59
C ARG A 61 13.07 -6.38 0.96
N LEU A 62 13.62 -5.93 -0.18
CA LEU A 62 14.65 -6.73 -0.85
C LEU A 62 16.00 -6.76 -0.11
N ALA A 63 16.37 -5.72 0.63
CA ALA A 63 17.59 -5.77 1.44
C ALA A 63 17.55 -6.93 2.44
N ARG A 64 16.40 -7.17 3.08
CA ARG A 64 16.19 -8.37 3.91
C ARG A 64 16.19 -9.65 3.09
N MET A 65 15.48 -9.65 1.96
CA MET A 65 15.40 -10.80 1.06
C MET A 65 16.79 -11.27 0.57
N THR A 66 17.73 -10.34 0.36
CA THR A 66 19.07 -10.63 -0.17
C THR A 66 20.15 -10.76 0.91
N GLY A 67 19.77 -10.66 2.19
CA GLY A 67 20.72 -10.63 3.31
C GLY A 67 21.66 -9.42 3.27
N LYS A 68 21.30 -8.37 2.54
CA LYS A 68 22.06 -7.12 2.43
C LYS A 68 21.67 -6.16 3.55
N ARG A 69 22.52 -5.16 3.76
CA ARG A 69 22.24 -4.10 4.73
C ARG A 69 20.98 -3.35 4.30
N GLU A 70 20.00 -3.31 5.20
CA GLU A 70 18.80 -2.52 5.01
C GLU A 70 19.09 -1.01 4.98
N PRO A 71 18.35 -0.23 4.19
CA PRO A 71 18.28 1.21 4.35
C PRO A 71 17.83 1.54 5.79
N SER A 72 18.59 2.40 6.47
CA SER A 72 18.25 2.85 7.82
C SER A 72 17.01 3.75 7.80
N SER A 73 16.32 3.88 8.94
CA SER A 73 15.20 4.81 9.08
C SER A 73 15.59 6.26 8.76
N GLU A 74 16.85 6.65 9.02
CA GLU A 74 17.40 7.95 8.62
C GLU A 74 17.59 8.04 7.10
N GLU A 75 18.14 7.02 6.44
CA GLU A 75 18.32 7.01 4.98
C GLU A 75 16.97 7.10 4.26
N MET A 76 15.95 6.37 4.74
CA MET A 76 14.60 6.41 4.19
C MET A 76 13.86 7.71 4.47
N SER A 77 14.00 8.24 5.69
CA SER A 77 13.43 9.56 6.04
C SER A 77 14.12 10.67 5.25
N ALA A 78 15.43 10.57 5.01
CA ALA A 78 16.17 11.48 4.16
C ALA A 78 15.70 11.38 2.70
N ALA A 79 15.45 10.18 2.17
CA ALA A 79 14.87 10.01 0.84
C ALA A 79 13.47 10.64 0.73
N ILE A 80 12.61 10.47 1.74
CA ILE A 80 11.29 11.13 1.81
C ILE A 80 11.46 12.65 1.88
N GLN A 81 12.32 13.16 2.76
CA GLN A 81 12.56 14.61 2.92
C GLN A 81 13.13 15.22 1.64
N LYS A 82 14.07 14.55 0.97
CA LYS A 82 14.60 14.95 -0.33
C LYS A 82 13.48 15.04 -1.35
N ARG A 83 12.56 14.07 -1.36
CA ARG A 83 11.37 14.09 -2.22
C ARG A 83 10.41 15.21 -1.86
N MET A 84 10.23 15.55 -0.58
CA MET A 84 9.42 16.69 -0.13
C MET A 84 9.98 18.03 -0.60
N VAL A 85 11.30 18.19 -0.59
CA VAL A 85 11.99 19.43 -1.00
C VAL A 85 11.88 19.68 -2.50
N VAL A 86 11.87 18.63 -3.33
CA VAL A 86 11.76 18.75 -4.80
C VAL A 86 10.32 18.94 -5.27
N VAL A 87 9.36 18.38 -4.53
CA VAL A 87 7.91 18.45 -4.81
C VAL A 87 7.31 19.84 -4.61
N GLY A 88 7.92 20.67 -3.76
CA GLY A 88 7.47 22.02 -3.50
C GLY A 88 8.56 23.02 -3.85
N ASN A 89 8.20 24.10 -4.54
CA ASN A 89 8.98 25.35 -4.53
C ASN A 89 9.05 25.91 -3.10
N GLY A 90 9.88 25.31 -2.26
CA GLY A 90 10.19 25.76 -0.91
C GLY A 90 9.18 25.33 0.16
N VAL A 91 9.76 25.00 1.31
CA VAL A 91 9.15 24.85 2.64
C VAL A 91 8.11 25.96 2.97
N ASP A 92 8.16 27.10 2.28
CA ASP A 92 7.31 28.27 2.48
C ASP A 92 5.86 28.11 2.02
N ALA A 93 5.58 27.33 0.96
CA ALA A 93 4.21 27.13 0.49
C ALA A 93 3.39 26.23 1.45
N LEU A 94 4.04 25.22 2.04
CA LEU A 94 3.46 24.38 3.09
C LEU A 94 3.33 25.14 4.41
N ARG A 95 4.32 25.98 4.75
CA ARG A 95 4.25 26.85 5.93
C ARG A 95 3.11 27.86 5.82
N ASN A 96 2.87 28.43 4.63
CA ASN A 96 1.77 29.35 4.38
C ASN A 96 0.41 28.65 4.38
N LYS A 97 0.29 27.43 3.83
CA LYS A 97 -0.96 26.63 3.93
C LYS A 97 -1.25 26.19 5.36
N GLN A 98 -0.25 25.79 6.15
CA GLN A 98 -0.42 25.47 7.56
C GLN A 98 -0.71 26.70 8.42
N GLN A 99 -0.10 27.86 8.13
CA GLN A 99 -0.42 29.12 8.80
C GLN A 99 -1.81 29.65 8.43
N GLN A 100 -2.26 29.49 7.17
CA GLN A 100 -3.63 29.80 6.77
C GLN A 100 -4.64 28.84 7.41
N LYS A 101 -4.37 27.53 7.45
CA LYS A 101 -5.21 26.55 8.18
C LYS A 101 -5.24 26.84 9.69
N ARG A 102 -4.12 27.24 10.30
CA ARG A 102 -4.07 27.68 11.71
C ARG A 102 -4.85 28.98 11.93
N LYS A 103 -4.75 29.98 11.05
CA LYS A 103 -5.58 31.20 11.14
C LYS A 103 -7.07 30.91 11.00
N TYR A 104 -7.46 30.00 10.10
CA TYR A 104 -8.87 29.61 9.90
C TYR A 104 -9.42 28.79 11.07
N ASN A 105 -8.60 27.92 11.67
CA ASN A 105 -8.97 27.13 12.84
C ASN A 105 -8.97 27.97 14.13
N VAL A 106 -8.03 28.91 14.32
CA VAL A 106 -8.02 29.83 15.46
C VAL A 106 -9.23 30.79 15.37
N GLY A 107 -9.59 31.30 14.19
CA GLY A 107 -10.80 32.12 14.02
C GLY A 107 -12.11 31.36 14.29
N LYS A 108 -12.16 30.06 13.97
CA LYS A 108 -13.29 29.18 14.33
C LYS A 108 -13.34 28.90 15.83
N VAL A 109 -12.20 28.61 16.44
CA VAL A 109 -12.07 28.35 17.89
C VAL A 109 -12.41 29.60 18.70
N ASP A 110 -11.97 30.79 18.29
CA ASP A 110 -12.34 32.06 18.95
C ASP A 110 -13.83 32.39 18.79
N SER A 111 -14.44 32.08 17.63
CA SER A 111 -15.89 32.27 17.44
C SER A 111 -16.73 31.32 18.30
N GLU A 112 -16.27 30.08 18.50
CA GLU A 112 -16.89 29.09 19.40
C GLU A 112 -16.65 29.44 20.88
N LEU A 113 -15.44 29.86 21.26
CA LEU A 113 -15.13 30.36 22.60
C LEU A 113 -15.89 31.63 22.97
N THR A 114 -16.16 32.52 21.99
CA THR A 114 -16.99 33.71 22.20
C THR A 114 -18.45 33.33 22.41
N ARG A 115 -18.93 32.29 21.72
CA ARG A 115 -20.27 31.71 21.89
C ARG A 115 -20.43 31.01 23.25
N ILE A 116 -19.38 30.36 23.73
CA ILE A 116 -19.31 29.73 25.05
C ILE A 116 -19.19 30.78 26.17
N ARG A 117 -18.40 31.84 25.99
CA ARG A 117 -18.27 32.96 26.95
C ARG A 117 -19.56 33.77 27.12
N GLN A 118 -20.38 33.90 26.07
CA GLN A 118 -21.71 34.51 26.18
C GLN A 118 -22.74 33.63 26.92
N GLY A 119 -22.45 32.33 27.11
CA GLY A 119 -23.29 31.37 27.84
C GLY A 119 -22.96 31.22 29.33
N VAL A 120 -21.89 31.84 29.83
CA VAL A 120 -21.44 31.68 31.22
C VAL A 120 -21.30 33.06 31.87
N ASN A 121 -22.44 33.67 32.21
CA ASN A 121 -22.49 34.81 33.13
C ASN A 121 -22.55 34.27 34.57
N GLY A 122 -21.42 34.30 35.28
CA GLY A 122 -21.41 33.96 36.70
C GLY A 122 -20.01 33.87 37.32
N ASN A 123 -19.52 35.01 37.84
CA ASN A 123 -18.51 35.18 38.90
C ASN A 123 -17.29 34.24 38.93
N ALA A 124 -16.16 34.72 38.42
CA ALA A 124 -14.84 34.34 38.92
C ALA A 124 -13.94 35.59 39.04
N ARG A 125 -13.45 35.87 40.25
CA ARG A 125 -12.48 36.93 40.54
C ARG A 125 -11.06 36.39 40.37
N VAL A 126 -10.18 37.15 39.71
CA VAL A 126 -8.74 36.85 39.60
C VAL A 126 -7.99 37.75 40.58
N ALA A 127 -7.22 37.16 41.50
CA ALA A 127 -6.26 37.88 42.33
C ALA A 127 -4.87 37.78 41.67
N ALA A 128 -4.28 38.92 41.32
CA ALA A 128 -2.93 38.99 40.77
C ALA A 128 -1.93 39.30 41.90
N ALA A 129 -0.89 38.48 42.02
CA ALA A 129 0.31 38.84 42.76
C ALA A 129 1.42 39.13 41.74
N ALA A 130 1.93 40.36 41.75
CA ALA A 130 3.13 40.75 41.03
C ALA A 130 4.37 40.17 41.74
N GLN A 131 5.41 39.80 40.99
CA GLN A 131 6.85 39.91 41.34
C GLN A 131 7.71 39.75 40.08
N ASP A 132 8.88 40.38 40.13
CA ASP A 132 9.80 40.72 39.04
C ASP A 132 10.46 39.53 38.33
N GLY A 133 10.68 39.73 37.02
CA GLY A 133 11.89 39.22 36.35
C GLY A 133 12.10 37.72 36.26
N GLY A 134 11.14 36.96 35.73
CA GLY A 134 11.37 35.58 35.29
C GLY A 134 10.08 34.77 35.16
N VAL A 135 9.82 34.24 33.96
CA VAL A 135 8.82 33.21 33.57
C VAL A 135 7.55 33.13 34.46
N ALA A 136 6.42 33.61 33.95
CA ALA A 136 5.13 33.47 34.63
C ALA A 136 4.60 32.02 34.56
N PHE A 137 4.29 31.43 35.70
CA PHE A 137 3.61 30.13 35.84
C PHE A 137 2.12 30.36 36.07
N VAL A 138 1.27 29.72 35.26
CA VAL A 138 -0.20 29.75 35.43
C VAL A 138 -0.68 28.34 35.74
N THR A 139 -1.11 28.11 36.98
CA THR A 139 -1.72 26.86 37.42
C THR A 139 -3.23 26.94 37.24
N ILE A 140 -3.80 26.04 36.43
CA ILE A 140 -5.26 25.92 36.27
C ILE A 140 -5.70 24.62 36.95
N THR A 141 -6.53 24.75 37.99
CA THR A 141 -7.12 23.61 38.70
C THR A 141 -8.56 23.41 38.22
N THR A 142 -8.87 22.25 37.64
CA THR A 142 -10.24 21.90 37.24
C THR A 142 -10.77 20.80 38.13
N THR A 143 -11.80 21.09 38.93
CA THR A 143 -12.49 20.09 39.75
C THR A 143 -13.66 19.51 38.96
N VAL A 144 -13.66 18.20 38.72
CA VAL A 144 -14.79 17.50 38.08
C VAL A 144 -15.57 16.75 39.16
N THR A 145 -16.80 17.18 39.41
CA THR A 145 -17.72 16.50 40.34
C THR A 145 -18.72 15.67 39.50
N PRO A 146 -18.83 14.34 39.69
CA PRO A 146 -19.83 13.55 38.98
C PRO A 146 -21.25 13.92 39.43
N ALA A 147 -22.19 14.05 38.49
CA ALA A 147 -23.60 14.21 38.79
C ALA A 147 -24.18 12.88 39.30
N GLN A 148 -24.63 12.87 40.55
CA GLN A 148 -25.16 11.70 41.24
C GLN A 148 -26.66 11.53 40.90
N LEU A 149 -27.03 10.45 40.20
CA LEU A 149 -28.41 9.97 40.14
C LEU A 149 -28.69 9.17 41.43
N ALA A 150 -29.74 9.56 42.15
CA ALA A 150 -30.08 9.02 43.46
C ALA A 150 -30.81 7.67 43.38
N ALA A 151 -30.27 6.64 44.05
CA ALA A 151 -30.98 5.72 44.97
C ALA A 151 -29.96 4.79 45.67
N PRO A 152 -30.25 4.30 46.90
CA PRO A 152 -29.21 4.04 47.89
C PRO A 152 -28.86 2.55 48.04
N THR A 153 -27.57 2.24 48.15
CA THR A 153 -26.92 1.57 49.30
C THR A 153 -25.60 0.93 48.87
N SER A 154 -24.60 1.03 49.77
CA SER A 154 -23.26 0.44 49.77
C SER A 154 -22.15 1.20 49.00
N THR A 155 -21.44 2.01 49.78
CA THR A 155 -19.99 2.33 49.76
C THR A 155 -19.22 2.21 48.44
N SER A 156 -18.86 3.36 47.86
CA SER A 156 -17.73 3.48 46.93
C SER A 156 -16.82 4.65 47.34
N ALA A 157 -15.51 4.38 47.35
CA ALA A 157 -14.47 5.37 47.61
C ALA A 157 -14.32 6.31 46.39
N SER A 158 -14.24 7.62 46.65
CA SER A 158 -13.96 8.63 45.61
C SER A 158 -12.45 8.67 45.33
N THR A 159 -12.06 8.44 44.07
CA THR A 159 -10.66 8.60 43.62
C THR A 159 -10.49 9.97 42.98
N THR A 160 -9.64 10.81 43.54
CA THR A 160 -9.25 12.10 42.96
C THR A 160 -8.07 11.90 42.02
N VAL A 161 -8.20 12.31 40.75
CA VAL A 161 -7.10 12.32 39.78
C VAL A 161 -6.65 13.75 39.57
N VAL A 162 -5.37 14.03 39.81
CA VAL A 162 -4.72 15.32 39.55
C VAL A 162 -3.89 15.19 38.28
N ILE A 163 -4.13 16.05 37.29
CA ILE A 163 -3.36 16.12 36.04
C ILE A 163 -2.62 17.46 36.02
N THR A 164 -1.32 17.46 35.77
CA THR A 164 -0.47 18.65 35.67
C THR A 164 0.11 18.73 34.27
N GLU A 165 -0.12 19.83 33.55
CA GLU A 165 0.55 20.11 32.27
C GLU A 165 1.43 21.36 32.39
N THR A 166 2.60 21.34 31.73
CA THR A 166 3.59 22.42 31.72
C THR A 166 3.84 22.84 30.27
N VAL A 167 3.79 24.14 29.97
CA VAL A 167 4.06 24.67 28.62
C VAL A 167 5.11 25.78 28.69
N THR A 168 6.13 25.72 27.83
CA THR A 168 7.21 26.71 27.71
C THR A 168 7.20 27.33 26.30
N ALA A 169 7.26 28.66 26.18
CA ALA A 169 7.34 29.37 24.90
C ALA A 169 8.73 30.02 24.71
N GLY A 170 9.38 29.77 23.56
CA GLY A 170 10.66 30.39 23.19
C GLY A 170 10.49 31.72 22.43
N SER A 171 11.40 32.67 22.69
CA SER A 171 11.42 34.04 22.14
C SER A 171 11.93 34.15 20.68
N PRO A 172 11.58 35.23 19.94
CA PRO A 172 12.03 35.48 18.57
C PRO A 172 13.40 36.19 18.49
N ALA A 173 14.18 35.91 17.44
CA ALA A 173 15.45 36.58 17.13
C ALA A 173 15.28 37.74 16.13
N ALA A 174 16.14 38.75 16.30
CA ALA A 174 16.08 40.12 15.81
C ALA A 174 16.42 40.35 14.32
N THR A 175 16.02 41.52 13.83
CA THR A 175 16.27 42.09 12.49
C THR A 175 17.45 43.08 12.43
N ALA A 176 17.99 43.23 11.20
CA ALA A 176 18.76 44.34 10.59
C ALA A 176 20.30 44.14 10.44
N PRO A 177 21.01 44.82 9.49
CA PRO A 177 20.57 45.76 8.43
C PRO A 177 21.13 45.46 7.00
N ALA A 178 20.79 46.33 6.04
CA ALA A 178 21.25 46.35 4.64
C ALA A 178 22.42 47.34 4.42
N GLU A 179 23.37 46.98 3.53
CA GLU A 179 24.35 47.79 2.74
C GLU A 179 25.32 46.77 2.07
N ALA A 180 25.93 46.92 0.89
CA ALA A 180 26.04 47.94 -0.14
C ALA A 180 26.42 47.25 -1.47
N ALA A 181 26.15 47.93 -2.59
CA ALA A 181 26.53 47.50 -3.94
C ALA A 181 28.04 47.72 -4.21
N SER A 182 28.68 46.77 -4.92
CA SER A 182 29.92 47.07 -5.67
C SER A 182 29.92 46.36 -7.03
N SER A 183 30.02 47.17 -8.07
CA SER A 183 30.22 46.84 -9.48
C SER A 183 31.63 46.30 -9.75
N VAL A 184 31.76 45.23 -10.55
CA VAL A 184 32.93 45.02 -11.42
C VAL A 184 32.46 44.40 -12.74
N ALA A 185 33.00 44.95 -13.83
CA ALA A 185 32.59 44.76 -15.21
C ALA A 185 33.21 43.53 -15.91
N ALA A 186 32.46 43.05 -16.90
CA ALA A 186 32.85 42.49 -18.21
C ALA A 186 34.17 41.74 -18.40
N SER A 187 34.09 40.53 -18.97
CA SER A 187 34.68 40.29 -20.30
C SER A 187 34.00 39.13 -21.03
N SER A 188 33.79 39.36 -22.31
CA SER A 188 33.17 38.53 -23.34
C SER A 188 34.16 37.52 -23.93
N GLY A 189 33.67 36.33 -24.28
CA GLY A 189 34.39 35.37 -25.10
C GLY A 189 33.47 34.29 -25.66
N GLU A 190 32.84 34.58 -26.80
CA GLU A 190 32.25 33.58 -27.69
C GLU A 190 33.36 32.71 -28.30
N VAL A 191 33.21 31.38 -28.28
CA VAL A 191 33.74 30.51 -29.33
C VAL A 191 32.76 29.36 -29.59
N SER A 192 32.44 29.19 -30.86
CA SER A 192 31.53 28.24 -31.48
C SER A 192 32.23 26.96 -31.96
N SER A 193 31.44 26.04 -32.53
CA SER A 193 31.79 24.83 -33.31
C SER A 193 32.12 23.57 -32.51
N GLY A 194 31.75 22.36 -32.93
CA GLY A 194 31.19 21.91 -34.19
C GLY A 194 30.80 20.42 -34.11
N ALA A 195 29.91 20.02 -35.03
CA ALA A 195 29.42 18.67 -35.18
C ALA A 195 30.51 17.69 -35.67
N ALA A 196 30.43 16.43 -35.22
CA ALA A 196 31.02 15.30 -35.93
C ALA A 196 30.20 14.02 -35.68
N SER A 197 29.46 13.65 -36.71
CA SER A 197 28.88 12.34 -36.97
C SER A 197 29.97 11.28 -37.15
N SER A 198 29.78 10.08 -36.60
CA SER A 198 30.38 8.87 -37.20
C SER A 198 29.44 7.68 -37.09
N THR A 199 29.19 7.11 -38.26
CA THR A 199 28.42 5.90 -38.56
C THR A 199 29.28 4.66 -38.30
N SER A 200 28.70 3.60 -37.73
CA SER A 200 29.16 2.24 -38.03
C SER A 200 28.06 1.18 -37.90
N ALA A 201 27.72 0.65 -39.06
CA ALA A 201 27.26 -0.69 -39.44
C ALA A 201 26.55 -1.59 -38.42
N ALA A 202 25.30 -1.91 -38.78
CA ALA A 202 24.48 -3.00 -38.27
C ALA A 202 24.83 -4.36 -38.88
N ALA A 203 24.59 -5.44 -38.13
CA ALA A 203 24.36 -6.81 -38.60
C ALA A 203 23.61 -7.61 -37.49
N PRO A 204 22.89 -8.71 -37.82
CA PRO A 204 21.48 -8.73 -38.18
C PRO A 204 20.55 -9.23 -37.06
N ALA A 205 19.29 -8.82 -37.15
CA ALA A 205 18.19 -9.20 -36.26
C ALA A 205 17.80 -10.68 -36.41
N ALA A 206 17.72 -11.40 -35.29
CA ALA A 206 17.05 -12.68 -35.20
C ALA A 206 15.54 -12.43 -35.07
N THR A 207 14.78 -12.78 -36.10
CA THR A 207 13.32 -12.79 -36.12
C THR A 207 12.80 -13.96 -35.28
N GLY A 208 12.56 -13.73 -33.99
CA GLY A 208 11.74 -14.58 -33.13
C GLY A 208 10.26 -14.16 -33.25
N GLY A 209 9.39 -15.14 -33.49
CA GLY A 209 7.99 -14.94 -33.89
C GLY A 209 7.16 -14.06 -32.96
N ALA A 210 6.31 -13.23 -33.57
CA ALA A 210 5.24 -12.50 -32.90
C ALA A 210 4.23 -13.51 -32.31
N GLY A 211 4.45 -13.91 -31.05
CA GLY A 211 3.39 -14.46 -30.22
C GLY A 211 2.34 -13.37 -29.99
N GLY A 212 1.08 -13.65 -30.31
CA GLY A 212 -0.03 -12.71 -30.15
C GLY A 212 -0.01 -12.06 -28.77
N ALA A 213 0.25 -10.75 -28.75
CA ALA A 213 0.17 -9.94 -27.54
C ALA A 213 -1.30 -9.82 -27.12
N THR A 214 -1.56 -9.94 -25.81
CA THR A 214 -2.82 -9.57 -25.17
C THR A 214 -3.24 -8.18 -25.66
N PRO A 215 -4.54 -7.89 -25.90
CA PRO A 215 -4.99 -6.55 -26.27
C PRO A 215 -4.47 -5.54 -25.25
N VAL A 216 -3.52 -4.73 -25.68
CA VAL A 216 -2.87 -3.73 -24.84
C VAL A 216 -3.78 -2.51 -24.80
N GLY A 217 -4.13 -2.01 -23.61
CA GLY A 217 -4.86 -0.76 -23.46
C GLY A 217 -4.09 0.44 -24.01
N ASN A 218 -4.70 1.63 -23.92
CA ASN A 218 -4.03 2.87 -24.28
C ASN A 218 -4.35 3.97 -23.25
N ASN A 219 -3.48 4.97 -23.17
CA ASN A 219 -3.64 6.11 -22.26
C ASN A 219 -4.00 7.40 -23.00
N LYS A 220 -4.63 7.36 -24.18
CA LYS A 220 -4.85 8.60 -24.96
C LYS A 220 -5.62 9.68 -24.19
N GLU A 221 -6.48 9.28 -23.26
CA GLU A 221 -7.27 10.17 -22.41
C GLU A 221 -6.54 10.64 -21.13
N GLY A 222 -5.31 10.16 -20.91
CA GLY A 222 -4.51 10.41 -19.71
C GLY A 222 -4.73 9.39 -18.61
N PHE A 223 -4.34 9.76 -17.38
CA PHE A 223 -4.44 8.91 -16.19
C PHE A 223 -5.91 8.62 -15.81
N SER A 224 -6.18 7.38 -15.40
CA SER A 224 -7.52 6.92 -15.01
C SER A 224 -8.10 7.75 -13.85
N LYS A 225 -9.29 8.33 -14.07
CA LYS A 225 -10.05 9.03 -13.02
C LYS A 225 -10.45 8.10 -11.87
N VAL A 226 -10.76 6.84 -12.19
CA VAL A 226 -11.10 5.83 -11.18
C VAL A 226 -9.89 5.55 -10.29
N ASN A 227 -8.71 5.37 -10.91
CA ASN A 227 -7.47 5.15 -10.16
C ASN A 227 -7.11 6.38 -9.32
N LEU A 228 -7.28 7.61 -9.84
CA LEU A 228 -7.00 8.80 -9.04
C LEU A 228 -7.95 8.91 -7.84
N GLY A 229 -9.25 8.67 -8.05
CA GLY A 229 -10.22 8.64 -6.97
C GLY A 229 -9.87 7.61 -5.90
N ALA A 230 -9.44 6.42 -6.32
CA ALA A 230 -9.04 5.37 -5.39
C ALA A 230 -7.73 5.67 -4.65
N ALA A 231 -6.73 6.25 -5.32
CA ALA A 231 -5.48 6.70 -4.69
C ALA A 231 -5.73 7.74 -3.58
N ILE A 232 -6.66 8.67 -3.84
CA ILE A 232 -7.07 9.72 -2.89
C ILE A 232 -7.83 9.14 -1.70
N ASN A 233 -8.70 8.16 -1.95
CA ASN A 233 -9.61 7.63 -0.95
C ASN A 233 -8.99 6.51 -0.09
N GLY A 234 -7.98 5.80 -0.61
CA GLY A 234 -7.31 4.68 0.07
C GLY A 234 -8.22 3.48 0.36
N GLY A 235 -9.36 3.38 -0.33
CA GLY A 235 -10.38 2.36 -0.06
C GLY A 235 -10.08 1.01 -0.72
N VAL A 236 -10.84 -0.02 -0.34
CA VAL A 236 -10.79 -1.34 -0.97
C VAL A 236 -11.96 -1.52 -1.92
N THR A 237 -11.66 -1.97 -3.14
CA THR A 237 -12.64 -2.39 -4.14
C THR A 237 -12.73 -3.91 -4.12
N ASN A 238 -13.88 -4.43 -3.69
CA ASN A 238 -14.06 -5.88 -3.55
C ASN A 238 -14.18 -6.55 -4.93
N SER A 239 -13.54 -7.72 -5.05
CA SER A 239 -13.68 -8.58 -6.22
C SER A 239 -14.92 -9.46 -6.12
N THR A 240 -15.39 -9.90 -7.28
CA THR A 240 -16.47 -10.88 -7.42
C THR A 240 -16.03 -12.25 -6.89
N THR A 241 -16.99 -13.03 -6.39
CA THR A 241 -16.71 -14.38 -5.88
C THR A 241 -16.20 -15.28 -7.02
N PRO A 242 -15.02 -15.90 -6.86
CA PRO A 242 -14.51 -16.93 -7.76
C PRO A 242 -15.47 -18.08 -8.04
N THR A 243 -15.39 -18.62 -9.25
CA THR A 243 -16.11 -19.85 -9.63
C THR A 243 -15.22 -21.08 -9.62
N ALA A 244 -13.89 -20.92 -9.67
CA ALA A 244 -12.97 -22.04 -9.61
C ALA A 244 -12.92 -22.63 -8.19
N ALA A 245 -12.66 -23.94 -8.12
CA ALA A 245 -12.47 -24.63 -6.85
C ALA A 245 -11.18 -24.14 -6.18
N ASN A 246 -11.16 -24.15 -4.84
CA ASN A 246 -10.00 -23.75 -4.04
C ASN A 246 -9.53 -22.31 -4.35
N SER A 247 -10.46 -21.44 -4.75
CA SER A 247 -10.19 -20.03 -5.03
C SER A 247 -10.84 -19.09 -4.03
N VAL A 248 -10.21 -17.94 -3.80
CA VAL A 248 -10.77 -16.83 -3.03
C VAL A 248 -10.60 -15.51 -3.77
N ALA A 249 -11.57 -14.61 -3.59
CA ALA A 249 -11.56 -13.30 -4.23
C ALA A 249 -10.32 -12.52 -3.80
N LEU A 250 -9.70 -11.83 -4.76
CA LEU A 250 -8.57 -10.96 -4.52
C LEU A 250 -9.02 -9.51 -4.69
N ASP A 251 -9.36 -8.86 -3.59
CA ASP A 251 -9.82 -7.47 -3.51
C ASP A 251 -8.65 -6.51 -3.81
N ASN A 252 -8.97 -5.35 -4.37
CA ASN A 252 -7.99 -4.35 -4.78
C ASN A 252 -7.94 -3.18 -3.79
N GLU A 253 -6.75 -2.87 -3.28
CA GLU A 253 -6.49 -1.71 -2.44
C GLU A 253 -6.13 -0.47 -3.27
N ALA A 254 -6.83 0.62 -2.99
CA ALA A 254 -6.63 1.95 -3.57
C ALA A 254 -6.45 1.89 -5.10
N ASN A 255 -5.36 2.42 -5.64
CA ASN A 255 -5.06 2.46 -7.07
C ASN A 255 -4.16 1.30 -7.52
N ASP A 256 -4.56 0.06 -7.22
CA ASP A 256 -3.78 -1.15 -7.52
C ASP A 256 -2.47 -1.23 -6.70
N ILE A 257 -2.50 -0.85 -5.41
CA ILE A 257 -1.28 -0.81 -4.57
C ILE A 257 -1.10 -2.04 -3.66
N GLY A 258 -2.14 -2.84 -3.51
CA GLY A 258 -2.16 -4.03 -2.66
C GLY A 258 -3.36 -4.91 -2.99
N TYR A 259 -3.24 -6.20 -2.69
CA TYR A 259 -4.24 -7.21 -3.03
C TYR A 259 -4.59 -8.07 -1.84
N LEU A 260 -5.86 -8.04 -1.46
CA LEU A 260 -6.34 -8.55 -0.18
C LEU A 260 -7.27 -9.73 -0.39
N ALA A 261 -7.20 -10.75 0.47
CA ALA A 261 -8.19 -11.82 0.51
C ALA A 261 -8.81 -11.90 1.91
N THR A 262 -10.10 -12.20 1.96
CA THR A 262 -10.79 -12.48 3.22
C THR A 262 -10.65 -13.97 3.54
N ILE A 263 -10.03 -14.27 4.67
CA ILE A 263 -9.75 -15.62 5.16
C ILE A 263 -10.40 -15.76 6.54
N GLN A 264 -10.92 -16.94 6.86
CA GLN A 264 -11.52 -17.18 8.18
C GLN A 264 -10.50 -17.78 9.13
N LEU A 265 -10.41 -17.21 10.34
CA LEU A 265 -9.53 -17.70 11.40
C LEU A 265 -10.30 -17.93 12.69
N GLY A 266 -9.83 -18.89 13.47
CA GLY A 266 -10.30 -19.15 14.82
C GLY A 266 -11.52 -20.07 14.92
N THR A 267 -11.88 -20.40 16.16
CA THR A 267 -13.10 -21.14 16.49
C THR A 267 -13.93 -20.37 17.53
N PRO A 268 -15.11 -19.82 17.15
CA PRO A 268 -15.75 -19.91 15.83
C PRO A 268 -14.98 -19.12 14.74
N PRO A 269 -15.11 -19.51 13.46
CA PRO A 269 -14.44 -18.83 12.36
C PRO A 269 -14.94 -17.39 12.23
N ARG A 270 -13.99 -16.46 12.08
CA ARG A 270 -14.26 -15.03 11.81
C ARG A 270 -13.45 -14.56 10.63
N ASP A 271 -14.00 -13.64 9.86
CA ASP A 271 -13.35 -13.07 8.69
C ASP A 271 -12.19 -12.13 9.10
N PHE A 272 -11.03 -12.33 8.48
CA PHE A 272 -9.87 -11.46 8.53
C PHE A 272 -9.48 -11.09 7.10
N ARG A 273 -9.23 -9.82 6.85
CA ARG A 273 -8.76 -9.34 5.54
C ARG A 273 -7.24 -9.30 5.55
N LEU A 274 -6.59 -10.12 4.74
CA LEU A 274 -5.14 -10.30 4.75
C LEU A 274 -4.52 -9.91 3.41
N LEU A 275 -3.36 -9.25 3.45
CA LEU A 275 -2.56 -8.99 2.25
C LEU A 275 -1.96 -10.29 1.73
N MET A 276 -2.13 -10.58 0.44
CA MET A 276 -1.65 -11.82 -0.19
C MET A 276 -0.31 -11.58 -0.87
N ASP A 277 0.76 -12.13 -0.30
CA ASP A 277 2.11 -11.68 -0.59
C ASP A 277 3.07 -12.78 -1.05
N SER A 278 3.40 -12.83 -2.34
CA SER A 278 4.31 -13.84 -2.91
C SER A 278 5.80 -13.61 -2.67
N GLY A 279 6.21 -12.45 -2.15
CA GLY A 279 7.62 -12.18 -1.83
C GLY A 279 7.98 -12.31 -0.35
N SER A 280 7.09 -12.83 0.49
CA SER A 280 7.38 -13.20 1.88
C SER A 280 6.77 -14.55 2.23
N ALA A 281 7.19 -15.18 3.33
CA ALA A 281 6.74 -16.53 3.70
C ALA A 281 6.01 -16.61 5.05
N ASP A 282 6.00 -15.52 5.81
CA ASP A 282 5.39 -15.49 7.14
C ASP A 282 3.91 -15.11 7.04
N MET A 283 3.02 -15.87 7.69
CA MET A 283 1.63 -15.48 7.91
C MET A 283 1.49 -14.88 9.30
N TRP A 284 0.77 -13.76 9.44
CA TRP A 284 0.47 -13.18 10.75
C TRP A 284 -0.81 -12.34 10.72
N VAL A 285 -1.42 -12.17 11.90
CA VAL A 285 -2.53 -11.24 12.15
C VAL A 285 -2.29 -10.46 13.44
N GLY A 286 -2.98 -9.34 13.62
CA GLY A 286 -2.99 -8.61 14.88
C GLY A 286 -3.49 -9.46 16.04
N GLY A 287 -2.76 -9.44 17.17
CA GLY A 287 -3.15 -10.10 18.41
C GLY A 287 -4.06 -9.24 19.29
N GLU A 288 -4.88 -9.84 20.15
CA GLU A 288 -5.79 -9.10 21.06
C GLU A 288 -5.09 -8.12 22.02
N ALA A 289 -3.78 -8.28 22.22
CA ALA A 289 -2.94 -7.40 23.03
C ALA A 289 -2.07 -6.45 22.20
N CYS A 290 -2.34 -6.32 20.89
CA CYS A 290 -1.50 -5.57 19.97
C CYS A 290 -1.32 -4.10 20.39
N GLN A 291 -0.08 -3.64 20.38
CA GLN A 291 0.32 -2.26 20.60
C GLN A 291 0.99 -1.66 19.36
N SER A 292 0.61 -0.42 19.02
CA SER A 292 1.32 0.36 18.01
C SER A 292 2.69 0.79 18.54
N GLN A 293 3.69 0.83 17.66
CA GLN A 293 4.99 1.44 17.99
C GLN A 293 4.91 2.92 18.36
N ALA A 294 3.84 3.63 17.95
CA ALA A 294 3.57 5.01 18.39
C ALA A 294 2.90 5.09 19.78
N GLY A 295 2.63 3.94 20.41
CA GLY A 295 1.85 3.82 21.64
C GLY A 295 0.35 3.65 21.38
N GLY A 296 -0.35 2.98 22.30
CA GLY A 296 -1.78 2.66 22.17
C GLY A 296 -2.05 1.36 21.39
N GLY A 297 -3.33 1.02 21.21
CA GLY A 297 -3.74 -0.20 20.50
C GLY A 297 -3.57 -0.12 18.98
N CYS A 298 -3.60 -1.27 18.30
CA CYS A 298 -3.42 -1.40 16.85
C CYS A 298 -4.68 -1.08 16.02
N GLY A 299 -5.24 0.10 16.23
CA GLY A 299 -6.39 0.57 15.44
C GLY A 299 -7.68 -0.24 15.64
N THR A 300 -8.55 -0.24 14.63
CA THR A 300 -9.87 -0.91 14.62
C THR A 300 -9.86 -2.23 13.85
N HIS A 301 -8.70 -2.90 13.81
CA HIS A 301 -8.51 -4.14 13.08
C HIS A 301 -9.22 -5.32 13.77
N ASN A 302 -9.38 -6.41 13.04
CA ASN A 302 -9.75 -7.69 13.63
C ASN A 302 -8.54 -8.31 14.32
N PHE A 303 -8.70 -8.68 15.59
CA PHE A 303 -7.65 -9.29 16.37
C PHE A 303 -7.95 -10.75 16.70
N LEU A 304 -6.91 -11.58 16.73
CA LEU A 304 -6.97 -12.98 17.12
C LEU A 304 -6.31 -13.21 18.49
N GLY A 305 -6.91 -14.05 19.32
CA GLY A 305 -6.36 -14.42 20.61
C GLY A 305 -7.25 -15.41 21.35
N ALA A 306 -6.82 -15.77 22.57
CA ALA A 306 -7.52 -16.75 23.40
C ALA A 306 -8.94 -16.33 23.81
N LYS A 307 -9.30 -15.03 23.74
CA LYS A 307 -10.67 -14.57 24.05
C LYS A 307 -11.61 -14.77 22.87
N SER A 308 -11.09 -14.67 21.65
CA SER A 308 -11.87 -14.70 20.42
C SER A 308 -11.86 -16.06 19.70
N SER A 309 -10.92 -16.94 20.03
CA SER A 309 -10.82 -18.27 19.43
C SER A 309 -10.51 -19.34 20.48
N THR A 310 -11.33 -20.39 20.49
CA THR A 310 -11.14 -21.57 21.35
C THR A 310 -10.06 -22.53 20.83
N SER A 311 -9.69 -22.43 19.55
CA SER A 311 -8.60 -23.19 18.92
C SER A 311 -7.23 -22.50 19.03
N PHE A 312 -7.18 -21.25 19.51
CA PHE A 312 -5.94 -20.50 19.72
C PHE A 312 -5.06 -21.14 20.78
N LYS A 313 -3.80 -21.45 20.41
CA LYS A 313 -2.79 -21.94 21.34
C LYS A 313 -1.45 -21.28 21.06
N THR A 314 -0.76 -20.82 22.11
CA THR A 314 0.63 -20.34 21.96
C THR A 314 1.58 -21.51 21.75
N ALA A 315 2.57 -21.32 20.87
CA ALA A 315 3.67 -22.25 20.65
C ALA A 315 4.85 -22.00 21.62
N GLY A 316 4.76 -21.02 22.52
CA GLY A 316 5.78 -20.72 23.52
C GLY A 316 7.07 -20.08 22.96
N ARG A 317 7.01 -19.53 21.75
CA ARG A 317 8.13 -18.85 21.08
C ARG A 317 7.63 -17.61 20.35
N THR A 318 8.52 -16.62 20.22
CA THR A 318 8.19 -15.35 19.56
C THR A 318 8.68 -15.32 18.13
N PHE A 319 8.18 -14.34 17.37
CA PHE A 319 8.68 -13.98 16.06
C PHE A 319 8.83 -12.48 15.93
N GLN A 320 9.71 -12.07 15.02
CA GLN A 320 9.80 -10.70 14.55
C GLN A 320 10.00 -10.76 13.05
N VAL A 321 9.18 -10.02 12.32
CA VAL A 321 9.29 -9.88 10.88
C VAL A 321 9.29 -8.40 10.59
N THR A 322 10.18 -7.99 9.71
CA THR A 322 10.11 -6.65 9.17
C THR A 322 9.96 -6.75 7.67
N TYR A 323 8.99 -6.01 7.17
CA TYR A 323 8.68 -5.87 5.77
C TYR A 323 9.29 -4.57 5.24
N GLY A 324 9.06 -4.33 3.96
CA GLY A 324 9.32 -3.04 3.38
C GLY A 324 8.65 -1.91 4.16
N THR A 325 7.33 -2.01 4.23
CA THR A 325 6.45 -0.95 4.71
C THR A 325 6.48 -0.77 6.22
N GLY A 326 6.71 -1.85 6.97
CA GLY A 326 6.54 -1.84 8.41
C GLY A 326 7.15 -3.06 9.07
N GLN A 327 6.92 -3.21 10.37
CA GLN A 327 7.40 -4.35 11.15
C GLN A 327 6.35 -4.85 12.12
N VAL A 328 6.44 -6.14 12.41
CA VAL A 328 5.63 -6.81 13.41
C VAL A 328 6.50 -7.67 14.32
N ALA A 329 6.12 -7.75 15.58
CA ALA A 329 6.68 -8.71 16.52
C ALA A 329 5.54 -9.31 17.35
N GLY A 330 5.69 -10.55 17.78
CA GLY A 330 4.64 -11.21 18.55
C GLY A 330 4.95 -12.66 18.87
N ASP A 331 3.90 -13.41 19.13
CA ASP A 331 3.96 -14.81 19.50
C ASP A 331 3.66 -15.70 18.30
N VAL A 332 4.38 -16.81 18.18
CA VAL A 332 3.97 -17.88 17.28
C VAL A 332 2.89 -18.70 17.96
N ILE A 333 1.82 -18.95 17.23
CA ILE A 333 0.60 -19.58 17.70
C ILE A 333 0.16 -20.68 16.74
N THR A 334 -0.75 -21.54 17.18
CA THR A 334 -1.54 -22.41 16.32
C THR A 334 -3.00 -22.03 16.42
N ASP A 335 -3.70 -21.96 15.30
CA ASP A 335 -5.15 -21.80 15.26
C ASP A 335 -5.72 -22.43 13.97
N ASP A 336 -7.05 -22.57 13.91
CA ASP A 336 -7.74 -23.08 12.74
C ASP A 336 -7.86 -21.99 11.67
N VAL A 337 -7.55 -22.35 10.43
CA VAL A 337 -7.59 -21.47 9.25
C VAL A 337 -8.53 -22.06 8.22
N VAL A 338 -9.40 -21.25 7.63
CA VAL A 338 -10.20 -21.61 6.47
C VAL A 338 -9.88 -20.65 5.32
N ILE A 339 -9.15 -21.16 4.33
CA ILE A 339 -8.68 -20.40 3.17
C ILE A 339 -9.28 -21.00 1.90
N ALA A 340 -9.95 -20.18 1.09
CA ALA A 340 -10.64 -20.65 -0.13
C ALA A 340 -11.59 -21.85 0.11
N GLY A 341 -12.25 -21.89 1.28
CA GLY A 341 -13.12 -23.00 1.71
C GLY A 341 -12.38 -24.24 2.23
N LEU A 342 -11.05 -24.29 2.15
CA LEU A 342 -10.21 -25.37 2.66
C LEU A 342 -9.96 -25.19 4.15
N LYS A 343 -10.37 -26.18 4.95
CA LYS A 343 -10.19 -26.18 6.41
C LYS A 343 -8.83 -26.74 6.77
N LEU A 344 -7.96 -25.90 7.29
CA LEU A 344 -6.62 -26.23 7.76
C LEU A 344 -6.57 -26.10 9.28
N PRO A 345 -6.81 -27.18 10.03
CA PRO A 345 -6.82 -27.14 11.49
C PRO A 345 -5.41 -26.98 12.06
N ALA A 346 -5.29 -26.27 13.17
CA ALA A 346 -4.04 -26.07 13.92
C ALA A 346 -2.83 -25.64 13.05
N HIS A 347 -3.05 -24.75 12.08
CA HIS A 347 -1.96 -24.15 11.32
C HIS A 347 -1.11 -23.25 12.23
N THR A 348 0.21 -23.28 12.08
CA THR A 348 1.13 -22.49 12.91
C THR A 348 1.48 -21.18 12.21
N PHE A 349 1.22 -20.04 12.84
CA PHE A 349 1.49 -18.71 12.29
C PHE A 349 1.68 -17.66 13.41
N GLY A 350 1.84 -16.38 13.07
CA GLY A 350 2.11 -15.31 14.03
C GLY A 350 0.86 -14.56 14.52
N ALA A 351 0.79 -14.27 15.82
CA ALA A 351 -0.10 -13.25 16.37
C ALA A 351 0.74 -12.05 16.83
N ALA A 352 0.61 -10.91 16.15
CA ALA A 352 1.40 -9.71 16.41
C ALA A 352 0.97 -9.04 17.72
N THR A 353 1.91 -8.83 18.64
CA THR A 353 1.69 -8.05 19.87
C THR A 353 2.23 -6.63 19.73
N VAL A 354 3.09 -6.38 18.73
CA VAL A 354 3.57 -5.05 18.37
C VAL A 354 3.53 -4.91 16.86
N GLU A 355 2.96 -3.80 16.39
CA GLU A 355 2.92 -3.44 14.98
C GLU A 355 3.45 -2.02 14.78
N SER A 356 4.14 -1.79 13.66
CA SER A 356 4.54 -0.44 13.26
C SER A 356 3.33 0.42 12.89
N VAL A 357 3.52 1.73 12.82
CA VAL A 357 2.43 2.69 12.56
C VAL A 357 1.74 2.43 11.22
N GLU A 358 2.49 1.94 10.25
CA GLU A 358 2.00 1.60 8.90
C GLU A 358 1.05 0.40 8.90
N PHE A 359 1.17 -0.50 9.88
CA PHE A 359 0.26 -1.64 10.01
C PHE A 359 -0.83 -1.37 11.04
N SER A 360 -0.50 -0.75 12.18
CA SER A 360 -1.47 -0.46 13.25
C SER A 360 -2.46 0.69 12.98
N SER A 361 -2.39 1.35 11.82
CA SER A 361 -3.25 2.49 11.48
C SER A 361 -4.68 2.07 11.13
N ASN A 362 -5.67 2.89 11.49
CA ASN A 362 -7.06 2.73 11.04
C ASN A 362 -7.22 2.93 9.51
N ASP A 363 -6.26 3.56 8.86
CA ASP A 363 -6.24 3.74 7.41
C ASP A 363 -5.68 2.50 6.69
N THR A 364 -5.09 1.55 7.43
CA THR A 364 -4.61 0.27 6.88
C THR A 364 -5.80 -0.68 6.74
N PRO A 365 -6.12 -1.17 5.53
CA PRO A 365 -7.38 -1.85 5.28
C PRO A 365 -7.32 -3.38 5.51
N PHE A 366 -6.23 -3.89 6.08
CA PHE A 366 -6.01 -5.31 6.33
C PHE A 366 -5.59 -5.55 7.78
N ASP A 367 -5.94 -6.73 8.28
CA ASP A 367 -5.73 -7.19 9.66
C ASP A 367 -4.41 -7.98 9.84
N GLY A 368 -3.71 -8.21 8.72
CA GLY A 368 -2.50 -9.01 8.66
C GLY A 368 -2.07 -9.36 7.23
N LEU A 369 -1.21 -10.37 7.11
CA LEU A 369 -0.59 -10.76 5.86
C LEU A 369 -0.45 -12.28 5.77
N VAL A 370 -0.53 -12.80 4.54
CA VAL A 370 -0.21 -14.19 4.20
C VAL A 370 0.98 -14.24 3.26
N GLY A 371 2.10 -14.76 3.75
CA GLY A 371 3.27 -15.06 2.93
C GLY A 371 3.06 -16.29 2.05
N LEU A 372 3.41 -16.16 0.76
CA LEU A 372 3.23 -17.15 -0.31
C LEU A 372 4.54 -17.43 -1.07
N ALA A 373 5.69 -17.02 -0.52
CA ALA A 373 7.01 -17.49 -0.93
C ALA A 373 7.31 -18.87 -0.29
N LYS A 374 8.49 -19.44 -0.54
CA LYS A 374 8.88 -20.72 0.09
C LYS A 374 9.12 -20.55 1.60
N SER A 375 8.69 -21.51 2.42
CA SER A 375 8.91 -21.53 3.89
C SER A 375 10.36 -21.33 4.34
N THR A 376 11.34 -21.57 3.46
CA THR A 376 12.77 -21.30 3.73
C THR A 376 13.03 -19.84 4.12
N LEU A 377 12.18 -18.90 3.68
CA LEU A 377 12.24 -17.49 4.01
C LEU A 377 11.54 -17.12 5.33
N SER A 378 10.78 -18.04 5.92
CA SER A 378 10.01 -17.76 7.12
C SER A 378 10.94 -17.42 8.29
N ASN A 379 10.70 -16.28 8.94
CA ASN A 379 11.31 -15.93 10.22
C ASN A 379 10.66 -16.73 11.35
N GLN A 380 9.40 -17.10 11.19
CA GLN A 380 8.69 -17.99 12.10
C GLN A 380 9.14 -19.45 12.00
N LYS A 381 9.89 -19.84 10.96
CA LYS A 381 10.37 -21.22 10.73
C LYS A 381 9.22 -22.24 10.69
N VAL A 382 8.17 -21.92 9.94
CA VAL A 382 6.98 -22.75 9.74
C VAL A 382 6.65 -22.88 8.25
N ASP A 383 5.87 -23.92 7.93
CA ASP A 383 5.32 -24.14 6.59
C ASP A 383 4.37 -22.97 6.23
N THR A 384 4.41 -22.48 4.98
CA THR A 384 3.40 -21.53 4.50
C THR A 384 2.01 -22.18 4.39
N PRO A 385 0.91 -21.42 4.25
CA PRO A 385 -0.41 -22.00 4.03
C PRO A 385 -0.49 -22.98 2.84
N PRO A 386 0.01 -22.68 1.61
CA PRO A 386 -0.02 -23.65 0.51
C PRO A 386 0.80 -24.92 0.78
N GLU A 387 1.94 -24.83 1.47
CA GLU A 387 2.71 -26.01 1.88
C GLU A 387 1.94 -26.86 2.90
N SER A 388 1.31 -26.21 3.89
CA SER A 388 0.50 -26.88 4.91
C SER A 388 -0.75 -27.54 4.32
N LEU A 389 -1.44 -26.88 3.38
CA LEU A 389 -2.59 -27.43 2.66
C LEU A 389 -2.19 -28.69 1.87
N ALA A 390 -1.07 -28.64 1.15
CA ALA A 390 -0.58 -29.77 0.36
C ALA A 390 -0.17 -30.94 1.27
N LYS A 391 0.55 -30.65 2.37
CA LYS A 391 0.95 -31.65 3.37
C LYS A 391 -0.25 -32.30 4.08
N ALA A 392 -1.34 -31.56 4.25
CA ALA A 392 -2.61 -32.08 4.78
C ALA A 392 -3.44 -32.85 3.74
N GLY A 393 -3.01 -32.90 2.47
CA GLY A 393 -3.74 -33.55 1.37
C GLY A 393 -5.01 -32.80 0.94
N LEU A 394 -5.15 -31.53 1.33
CA LEU A 394 -6.29 -30.68 0.98
C LEU A 394 -6.18 -30.12 -0.45
N ILE A 395 -4.95 -30.03 -0.96
CA ILE A 395 -4.63 -29.72 -2.35
C ILE A 395 -3.56 -30.69 -2.85
N GLN A 396 -3.52 -30.91 -4.17
CA GLN A 396 -2.62 -31.91 -4.77
C GLN A 396 -1.14 -31.49 -4.73
N SER A 397 -0.86 -30.20 -4.79
CA SER A 397 0.49 -29.64 -4.78
C SER A 397 0.46 -28.25 -4.17
N ALA A 398 1.56 -27.81 -3.57
CA ALA A 398 1.71 -26.48 -3.00
C ALA A 398 1.89 -25.43 -4.12
N ILE A 399 0.84 -25.30 -4.93
CA ILE A 399 0.73 -24.35 -6.04
C ILE A 399 -0.14 -23.20 -5.59
N THR A 400 0.29 -21.97 -5.91
CA THR A 400 -0.54 -20.78 -5.77
C THR A 400 -0.55 -20.03 -7.09
N SER A 401 -1.75 -19.67 -7.55
CA SER A 401 -1.95 -19.01 -8.83
C SER A 401 -2.78 -17.74 -8.67
N TYR A 402 -2.45 -16.72 -9.46
CA TYR A 402 -2.98 -15.37 -9.32
C TYR A 402 -3.52 -14.89 -10.66
N LYS A 403 -4.76 -14.41 -10.64
CA LYS A 403 -5.26 -13.45 -11.61
C LYS A 403 -5.51 -12.15 -10.87
N ILE A 404 -4.62 -11.18 -11.07
CA ILE A 404 -4.67 -9.89 -10.38
C ILE A 404 -5.71 -8.98 -11.08
N PRO A 405 -6.60 -8.27 -10.36
CA PRO A 405 -7.51 -7.31 -10.96
C PRO A 405 -6.82 -5.97 -11.25
N ARG A 406 -7.15 -5.36 -12.38
CA ARG A 406 -6.84 -3.96 -12.66
C ARG A 406 -8.06 -3.11 -12.40
N LEU A 407 -7.99 -2.17 -11.46
CA LEU A 407 -9.14 -1.34 -11.07
C LEU A 407 -9.73 -0.57 -12.27
N ALA A 408 -8.86 -0.06 -13.14
CA ALA A 408 -9.26 0.71 -14.32
C ALA A 408 -10.09 -0.10 -15.34
N ASP A 409 -10.07 -1.43 -15.30
CA ASP A 409 -10.92 -2.26 -16.18
C ASP A 409 -12.35 -2.37 -15.65
N GLY A 410 -12.60 -2.04 -14.37
CA GLY A 410 -13.92 -2.09 -13.74
C GLY A 410 -14.51 -3.50 -13.60
N LYS A 411 -13.73 -4.55 -13.91
CA LYS A 411 -14.18 -5.96 -13.86
C LYS A 411 -14.24 -6.50 -12.44
N ASN A 412 -13.34 -6.06 -11.56
CA ASN A 412 -13.21 -6.54 -10.17
C ASN A 412 -13.29 -8.07 -10.08
N ASP A 413 -12.47 -8.73 -10.89
CA ASP A 413 -12.46 -10.18 -11.11
C ASP A 413 -11.15 -10.80 -10.62
N GLY A 414 -10.58 -10.23 -9.56
CA GLY A 414 -9.34 -10.69 -8.95
C GLY A 414 -9.55 -12.01 -8.21
N GLU A 415 -8.60 -12.93 -8.37
CA GLU A 415 -8.70 -14.27 -7.78
C GLU A 415 -7.31 -14.84 -7.47
N ILE A 416 -7.23 -15.57 -6.36
CA ILE A 416 -6.12 -16.45 -6.03
C ILE A 416 -6.64 -17.89 -5.90
N THR A 417 -5.94 -18.83 -6.54
CA THR A 417 -6.30 -20.26 -6.62
C THR A 417 -5.21 -21.10 -5.96
N PHE A 418 -5.60 -22.03 -5.09
CA PHE A 418 -4.68 -22.95 -4.41
C PHE A 418 -4.74 -24.35 -5.02
N GLY A 419 -3.57 -24.96 -5.21
CA GLY A 419 -3.44 -26.35 -5.65
C GLY A 419 -3.37 -26.57 -7.16
N GLY A 420 -3.52 -25.52 -7.97
CA GLY A 420 -3.50 -25.64 -9.42
C GLY A 420 -3.63 -24.31 -10.15
N ILE A 421 -3.83 -24.39 -11.46
CA ILE A 421 -4.03 -23.27 -12.37
C ILE A 421 -5.51 -23.23 -12.77
N ASP A 422 -6.11 -22.04 -12.74
CA ASP A 422 -7.44 -21.81 -13.30
C ASP A 422 -7.33 -21.51 -14.81
N GLU A 423 -7.52 -22.54 -15.63
CA GLU A 423 -7.47 -22.45 -17.09
C GLU A 423 -8.57 -21.54 -17.68
N THR A 424 -9.62 -21.22 -16.91
CA THR A 424 -10.69 -20.32 -17.37
C THR A 424 -10.22 -18.87 -17.50
N LYS A 425 -9.12 -18.50 -16.82
CA LYS A 425 -8.55 -17.14 -16.83
C LYS A 425 -7.45 -16.92 -17.87
N ILE A 426 -6.96 -17.99 -18.49
CA ILE A 426 -5.74 -17.94 -19.33
C ILE A 426 -5.94 -18.47 -20.74
N ASP A 427 -5.17 -17.93 -21.67
CA ASP A 427 -4.91 -18.59 -22.95
C ASP A 427 -3.89 -19.70 -22.75
N THR A 428 -4.36 -20.96 -22.77
CA THR A 428 -3.54 -22.14 -22.50
C THR A 428 -2.41 -22.34 -23.52
N ALA A 429 -2.53 -21.76 -24.72
CA ALA A 429 -1.46 -21.80 -25.73
C ALA A 429 -0.24 -20.93 -25.35
N THR A 430 -0.36 -20.13 -24.30
CA THR A 430 0.67 -19.15 -23.87
C THR A 430 1.39 -19.55 -22.59
N VAL A 431 0.98 -20.68 -21.99
CA VAL A 431 1.56 -21.20 -20.75
C VAL A 431 3.05 -21.42 -20.92
N THR A 432 3.83 -20.76 -20.06
CA THR A 432 5.29 -20.78 -20.06
C THR A 432 5.77 -21.09 -18.65
N THR A 433 6.28 -22.30 -18.43
CA THR A 433 6.84 -22.73 -17.15
C THR A 433 8.36 -22.64 -17.16
N MET A 434 8.93 -22.10 -16.10
CA MET A 434 10.36 -21.84 -15.93
C MET A 434 10.83 -22.41 -14.60
N ALA A 435 12.07 -22.91 -14.57
CA ALA A 435 12.73 -23.25 -13.32
C ALA A 435 13.03 -21.98 -12.53
N ASN A 436 12.78 -22.01 -11.23
CA ASN A 436 13.14 -20.92 -10.35
C ASN A 436 14.67 -20.87 -10.17
N VAL A 437 15.26 -19.71 -10.43
CA VAL A 437 16.72 -19.54 -10.29
C VAL A 437 17.13 -19.15 -8.87
N ASN A 438 16.20 -18.69 -8.04
CA ASN A 438 16.48 -18.28 -6.68
C ASN A 438 16.73 -19.47 -5.74
N LYS A 439 17.77 -19.35 -4.90
CA LYS A 439 18.12 -20.38 -3.90
C LYS A 439 17.70 -20.06 -2.48
N ASN A 440 17.22 -18.84 -2.21
CA ASN A 440 16.87 -18.36 -0.88
C ASN A 440 15.39 -18.59 -0.54
N GLY A 441 14.54 -18.70 -1.56
CA GLY A 441 13.12 -19.01 -1.41
C GLY A 441 12.17 -18.10 -2.19
N PHE A 442 12.69 -17.09 -2.89
CA PHE A 442 11.89 -16.20 -3.75
C PHE A 442 11.50 -16.86 -5.05
N TRP A 443 10.59 -16.22 -5.77
CA TRP A 443 10.18 -16.60 -7.11
C TRP A 443 10.93 -15.76 -8.13
N GLU A 444 12.03 -16.28 -8.67
CA GLU A 444 12.91 -15.53 -9.56
C GLU A 444 13.11 -16.25 -10.90
N VAL A 445 13.04 -15.48 -12.00
CA VAL A 445 13.25 -15.99 -13.36
C VAL A 445 14.20 -15.11 -14.17
N PRO A 446 15.01 -15.68 -15.09
CA PRO A 446 15.75 -14.91 -16.07
C PRO A 446 14.80 -14.20 -17.04
N PHE A 447 15.15 -12.98 -17.45
CA PHE A 447 14.36 -12.24 -18.42
C PHE A 447 15.19 -11.23 -19.23
N THR A 448 14.62 -10.77 -20.34
CA THR A 448 15.07 -9.57 -21.08
C THR A 448 13.94 -8.55 -21.18
N ALA A 449 14.27 -7.30 -21.45
CA ALA A 449 13.30 -6.21 -21.56
C ALA A 449 13.41 -5.49 -22.90
N ALA A 450 12.26 -5.09 -23.46
CA ALA A 450 12.16 -4.31 -24.68
C ALA A 450 11.20 -3.13 -24.50
N VAL A 451 11.45 -2.05 -25.23
CA VAL A 451 10.57 -0.87 -25.28
C VAL A 451 10.28 -0.54 -26.75
N GLY A 452 9.01 -0.47 -27.14
CA GLY A 452 8.62 -0.20 -28.53
C GLY A 452 9.16 -1.25 -29.52
N GLY A 453 9.30 -2.50 -29.08
CA GLY A 453 9.88 -3.59 -29.88
C GLY A 453 11.41 -3.58 -29.97
N LYS A 454 12.09 -2.59 -29.38
CA LYS A 454 13.55 -2.53 -29.32
C LYS A 454 14.05 -3.20 -28.04
N ASP A 455 14.82 -4.27 -28.19
CA ASP A 455 15.54 -4.91 -27.08
C ASP A 455 16.52 -3.92 -26.45
N LEU A 456 16.52 -3.84 -25.12
CA LEU A 456 17.44 -3.02 -24.34
C LEU A 456 18.85 -3.61 -24.26
N GLY A 457 19.06 -4.86 -24.71
CA GLY A 457 20.36 -5.53 -24.68
C GLY A 457 20.81 -5.93 -23.28
N LEU A 458 19.86 -6.05 -22.34
CA LEU A 458 20.13 -6.45 -20.96
C LEU A 458 20.46 -7.94 -20.92
N THR A 459 21.70 -8.27 -20.55
CA THR A 459 22.16 -9.66 -20.49
C THR A 459 22.26 -10.17 -19.06
N GLY A 460 21.82 -11.40 -18.83
CA GLY A 460 21.91 -12.06 -17.51
C GLY A 460 21.06 -11.41 -16.42
N ARG A 461 19.96 -10.74 -16.77
CA ARG A 461 19.03 -10.15 -15.81
C ARG A 461 18.05 -11.18 -15.28
N THR A 462 17.68 -11.03 -14.02
CA THR A 462 16.66 -11.84 -13.34
C THR A 462 15.62 -10.96 -12.69
N ALA A 463 14.39 -11.47 -12.58
CA ALA A 463 13.25 -10.77 -11.99
C ALA A 463 12.66 -11.61 -10.86
N ILE A 464 12.60 -11.04 -9.65
CA ILE A 464 11.79 -11.56 -8.54
C ILE A 464 10.35 -11.09 -8.74
N LEU A 465 9.42 -12.04 -8.83
CA LEU A 465 7.99 -11.79 -9.02
C LEU A 465 7.27 -11.73 -7.67
N ASP A 466 6.72 -10.57 -7.35
CA ASP A 466 6.26 -10.24 -6.00
C ASP A 466 4.92 -9.48 -5.97
N THR A 467 3.84 -10.16 -5.59
CA THR A 467 2.48 -9.59 -5.49
C THR A 467 2.29 -8.63 -4.31
N GLY A 468 3.20 -8.59 -3.34
CA GLY A 468 3.15 -7.60 -2.26
C GLY A 468 3.94 -6.33 -2.60
N THR A 469 4.46 -6.21 -3.82
CA THR A 469 5.15 -5.01 -4.30
C THR A 469 4.37 -4.40 -5.45
N SER A 470 4.00 -3.13 -5.33
CA SER A 470 3.21 -2.45 -6.35
C SER A 470 4.04 -2.10 -7.61
N LEU A 471 5.30 -1.74 -7.43
CA LEU A 471 6.17 -1.14 -8.47
C LEU A 471 7.11 -2.15 -9.12
N ILE A 472 7.72 -1.76 -10.24
CA ILE A 472 8.95 -2.40 -10.73
C ILE A 472 10.14 -1.60 -10.20
N ILE A 473 11.12 -2.27 -9.62
CA ILE A 473 12.39 -1.66 -9.23
C ILE A 473 13.51 -2.31 -10.02
N ALA A 474 14.19 -1.48 -10.79
CA ALA A 474 15.28 -1.85 -11.67
C ALA A 474 16.59 -1.21 -11.18
N PRO A 475 17.75 -1.89 -11.35
CA PRO A 475 19.06 -1.27 -11.15
C PRO A 475 19.17 0.08 -11.89
N PRO A 476 19.90 1.07 -11.33
CA PRO A 476 19.86 2.43 -11.87
C PRO A 476 20.20 2.58 -13.35
N ALA A 477 21.21 1.85 -13.83
CA ALA A 477 21.60 1.87 -15.24
C ALA A 477 20.51 1.26 -16.15
N ASP A 478 19.89 0.19 -15.69
CA ASP A 478 18.81 -0.51 -16.39
C ASP A 478 17.54 0.35 -16.45
N ALA A 479 17.17 0.99 -15.33
CA ALA A 479 16.06 1.94 -15.27
C ALA A 479 16.29 3.14 -16.21
N GLN A 480 17.51 3.69 -16.24
CA GLN A 480 17.84 4.79 -17.15
C GLN A 480 17.77 4.36 -18.62
N ALA A 481 18.31 3.18 -18.96
CA ALA A 481 18.29 2.65 -20.32
C ALA A 481 16.86 2.43 -20.82
N LEU A 482 15.98 1.89 -19.96
CA LEU A 482 14.57 1.67 -20.26
C LEU A 482 13.85 3.00 -20.49
N HIS A 483 13.94 3.95 -19.55
CA HIS A 483 13.23 5.23 -19.66
C HIS A 483 13.74 6.09 -20.82
N ALA A 484 15.02 5.97 -21.21
CA ALA A 484 15.54 6.64 -22.40
C ALA A 484 14.86 6.20 -23.71
N GLN A 485 14.19 5.04 -23.73
CA GLN A 485 13.39 4.59 -24.87
C GLN A 485 11.91 5.02 -24.79
N ILE A 486 11.46 5.61 -23.67
CA ILE A 486 10.07 6.07 -23.50
C ILE A 486 9.97 7.54 -23.89
N PRO A 487 9.20 7.90 -24.95
CA PRO A 487 9.04 9.30 -25.35
C PRO A 487 8.47 10.15 -24.22
N GLY A 488 9.12 11.28 -23.95
CA GLY A 488 8.72 12.24 -22.91
C GLY A 488 9.10 11.83 -21.48
N ALA A 489 9.78 10.70 -21.29
CA ALA A 489 10.29 10.32 -19.98
C ALA A 489 11.34 11.32 -19.47
N LYS A 490 11.30 11.62 -18.18
CA LYS A 490 12.21 12.54 -17.50
C LYS A 490 12.63 11.93 -16.16
N SER A 491 13.87 12.17 -15.76
CA SER A 491 14.28 11.92 -14.37
C SER A 491 13.52 12.88 -13.46
N ASP A 492 13.05 12.40 -12.31
CA ASP A 492 12.44 13.26 -11.29
C ASP A 492 13.46 14.11 -10.51
N GLY A 493 14.75 13.95 -10.82
CA GLY A 493 15.86 14.69 -10.22
C GLY A 493 16.27 14.20 -8.83
N GLN A 494 15.77 13.06 -8.36
CA GLN A 494 15.86 12.67 -6.94
C GLN A 494 16.90 11.61 -6.58
N GLY A 495 17.70 11.13 -7.54
CA GLY A 495 18.83 10.24 -7.22
C GLY A 495 19.34 9.36 -8.34
N GLY A 496 18.71 9.32 -9.50
CA GLY A 496 19.34 8.81 -10.71
C GLY A 496 20.22 9.88 -11.34
N PHE A 497 21.49 10.02 -10.92
CA PHE A 497 22.47 10.74 -11.71
C PHE A 497 23.84 10.05 -11.71
N THR A 498 24.30 9.75 -12.92
CA THR A 498 25.68 10.08 -13.29
C THR A 498 25.59 10.97 -14.51
N ILE A 499 25.60 12.30 -14.29
CA ILE A 499 25.80 13.30 -15.35
C ILE A 499 27.18 13.06 -15.97
N PRO A 500 27.28 13.03 -17.30
CA PRO A 500 27.72 14.25 -17.97
C PRO A 500 26.76 14.65 -19.10
N CYS A 501 25.59 15.16 -18.73
CA CYS A 501 24.97 16.22 -19.52
C CYS A 501 25.34 17.56 -18.88
N THR A 502 26.25 18.25 -19.53
CA THR A 502 26.77 19.59 -19.19
C THR A 502 25.67 20.59 -18.87
N THR A 503 25.60 21.07 -17.63
CA THR A 503 25.83 22.48 -17.21
C THR A 503 25.60 22.63 -15.70
N ASP A 504 26.29 23.60 -15.11
CA ASP A 504 26.65 23.71 -13.71
C ASP A 504 25.49 23.93 -12.73
N ALA A 505 25.31 22.98 -11.81
CA ALA A 505 24.88 23.25 -10.44
C ALA A 505 25.31 22.07 -9.54
N GLN A 506 26.61 22.01 -9.22
CA GLN A 506 27.08 21.14 -8.15
C GLN A 506 26.53 21.65 -6.82
N ILE A 507 25.73 20.84 -6.12
CA ILE A 507 25.56 20.96 -4.67
C ILE A 507 26.74 20.23 -4.04
N PRO A 508 27.72 20.92 -3.43
CA PRO A 508 28.85 20.25 -2.78
C PRO A 508 28.32 19.47 -1.57
N GLY A 509 28.43 18.14 -1.60
CA GLY A 509 28.08 17.26 -0.47
C GLY A 509 26.94 16.27 -0.71
N ALA A 510 26.21 16.34 -1.83
CA ALA A 510 25.16 15.38 -2.14
C ALA A 510 25.74 14.09 -2.75
N LYS A 511 25.87 13.02 -1.95
CA LYS A 511 26.05 11.66 -2.49
C LYS A 511 24.69 11.14 -2.96
N SER A 512 24.62 10.65 -4.21
CA SER A 512 23.45 9.90 -4.69
C SER A 512 23.35 8.59 -3.89
N ASP A 513 22.15 8.24 -3.45
CA ASP A 513 21.75 6.96 -2.86
C ASP A 513 21.37 5.92 -3.93
N GLY A 514 21.47 6.27 -5.22
CA GLY A 514 21.08 5.42 -6.35
C GLY A 514 19.56 5.29 -6.53
N GLN A 515 18.75 6.03 -5.78
CA GLN A 515 17.29 5.90 -5.79
C GLN A 515 16.67 7.10 -6.53
N GLY A 516 16.26 6.88 -7.77
CA GLY A 516 15.64 7.90 -8.63
C GLY A 516 14.29 7.43 -9.14
N GLY A 517 13.31 8.32 -9.18
CA GLY A 517 12.09 8.05 -9.93
C GLY A 517 12.17 8.66 -11.31
N PHE A 518 11.23 8.27 -12.16
CA PHE A 518 11.04 8.88 -13.46
C PHE A 518 9.61 9.37 -13.55
N THR A 519 9.41 10.43 -14.33
CA THR A 519 8.09 10.80 -14.81
C THR A 519 7.98 10.45 -16.28
N ILE A 520 6.79 10.06 -16.71
CA ILE A 520 6.43 9.79 -18.10
C ILE A 520 5.12 10.51 -18.42
N PRO A 521 4.83 10.87 -19.68
CA PRO A 521 3.56 11.48 -20.02
C PRO A 521 2.41 10.56 -19.57
N CYS A 522 1.40 11.11 -18.89
CA CYS A 522 0.20 10.35 -18.53
C CYS A 522 -0.54 9.83 -19.77
N THR A 523 -0.24 10.37 -20.96
CA THR A 523 -0.78 9.95 -22.25
C THR A 523 0.11 8.96 -23.01
N THR A 524 1.15 8.42 -22.37
CA THR A 524 2.10 7.51 -23.01
C THR A 524 1.43 6.25 -23.58
N ASP A 525 1.86 5.88 -24.78
CA ASP A 525 1.53 4.62 -25.45
C ASP A 525 2.76 3.68 -25.54
N ALA A 526 3.77 3.93 -24.70
CA ALA A 526 5.00 3.16 -24.69
C ALA A 526 4.72 1.68 -24.39
N GLN A 527 5.23 0.81 -25.26
CA GLN A 527 5.08 -0.64 -25.13
C GLN A 527 6.32 -1.20 -24.45
N VAL A 528 6.26 -1.34 -23.13
CA VAL A 528 7.27 -2.05 -22.35
C VAL A 528 6.89 -3.54 -22.31
N ALA A 529 7.85 -4.43 -22.56
CA ALA A 529 7.60 -5.87 -22.55
C ALA A 529 8.79 -6.64 -21.99
N PHE A 530 8.50 -7.76 -21.32
CA PHE A 530 9.50 -8.69 -20.81
C PHE A 530 9.45 -10.01 -21.55
N THR A 531 10.62 -10.54 -21.90
CA THR A 531 10.72 -11.91 -22.43
C THR A 531 11.14 -12.85 -21.30
N MET A 532 10.27 -13.78 -20.93
CA MET A 532 10.47 -14.76 -19.88
C MET A 532 10.16 -16.15 -20.43
N GLY A 533 11.06 -17.11 -20.23
CA GLY A 533 10.90 -18.47 -20.77
C GLY A 533 10.75 -18.54 -22.30
N GLY A 534 11.35 -17.58 -23.01
CA GLY A 534 11.24 -17.47 -24.47
C GLY A 534 9.94 -16.83 -24.98
N ARG A 535 9.05 -16.39 -24.09
CA ARG A 535 7.79 -15.74 -24.45
C ARG A 535 7.77 -14.27 -24.04
N LEU A 536 7.26 -13.43 -24.93
CA LEU A 536 7.08 -11.99 -24.70
C LEU A 536 5.77 -11.71 -23.97
N PHE A 537 5.85 -10.96 -22.87
CA PHE A 537 4.72 -10.47 -22.07
C PHE A 537 4.76 -8.94 -22.05
N ALA A 538 3.77 -8.30 -22.69
CA ALA A 538 3.66 -6.85 -22.74
C ALA A 538 2.95 -6.30 -21.51
N ILE A 539 3.37 -5.11 -21.08
CA ILE A 539 2.73 -4.34 -20.01
C ILE A 539 1.76 -3.35 -20.65
N ASP A 540 0.51 -3.32 -20.17
CA ASP A 540 -0.46 -2.28 -20.55
C ASP A 540 0.10 -0.90 -20.15
N PRO A 541 0.18 0.08 -21.07
CA PRO A 541 0.68 1.41 -20.77
C PRO A 541 -0.02 2.06 -19.56
N ARG A 542 -1.29 1.71 -19.26
CA ARG A 542 -1.99 2.19 -18.06
C ARG A 542 -1.29 1.78 -16.77
N ASP A 543 -0.65 0.62 -16.76
CA ASP A 543 0.06 0.08 -15.60
C ASP A 543 1.46 0.68 -15.44
N LEU A 544 2.00 1.34 -16.48
CA LEU A 544 3.23 2.13 -16.36
C LEU A 544 3.03 3.43 -15.58
N LEU A 545 1.78 3.84 -15.34
CA LEU A 545 1.43 5.07 -14.63
C LEU A 545 1.10 4.76 -13.18
N PHE A 546 1.92 5.24 -12.24
CA PHE A 546 1.62 5.07 -10.81
C PHE A 546 0.55 6.07 -10.35
N VAL A 547 0.84 7.37 -10.49
CA VAL A 547 -0.03 8.50 -10.09
C VAL A 547 0.34 9.76 -10.88
N PRO A 548 -0.61 10.68 -11.13
CA PRO A 548 -0.30 11.95 -11.79
C PRO A 548 0.55 12.84 -10.87
N VAL A 549 1.53 13.54 -11.45
CA VAL A 549 2.35 14.52 -10.71
C VAL A 549 1.49 15.70 -10.26
N ASN A 550 0.54 16.11 -11.10
CA ASN A 550 -0.49 17.08 -10.76
C ASN A 550 -1.86 16.40 -10.89
N GLN A 551 -2.53 16.18 -9.76
CA GLN A 551 -3.84 15.53 -9.67
C GLN A 551 -4.95 16.25 -10.46
N ASN A 552 -4.77 17.55 -10.76
CA ASN A 552 -5.72 18.33 -11.58
C ASN A 552 -5.41 18.28 -13.08
N ASN A 553 -4.30 17.66 -13.49
CA ASN A 553 -3.90 17.52 -14.89
C ASN A 553 -3.58 16.06 -15.23
N LEU A 554 -4.62 15.30 -15.56
CA LEU A 554 -4.51 13.87 -15.88
C LEU A 554 -3.84 13.59 -17.23
N GLN A 555 -3.65 14.60 -18.06
CA GLN A 555 -2.94 14.50 -19.35
C GLN A 555 -1.50 15.03 -19.26
N GLY A 556 -1.06 15.47 -18.08
CA GLY A 556 0.28 15.99 -17.85
C GLY A 556 1.31 14.87 -17.69
N ASP A 557 2.23 15.05 -16.74
CA ASP A 557 3.23 14.05 -16.39
C ASP A 557 2.72 13.17 -15.24
N CYS A 558 3.00 11.88 -15.34
CA CYS A 558 2.70 10.85 -14.35
C CYS A 558 4.01 10.30 -13.79
N VAL A 559 3.97 9.88 -12.53
CA VAL A 559 5.04 9.10 -11.92
C VAL A 559 5.09 7.74 -12.60
N SER A 560 6.28 7.31 -13.02
CA SER A 560 6.50 5.99 -13.60
C SER A 560 6.31 4.90 -12.54
N GLY A 561 5.61 3.83 -12.91
CA GLY A 561 5.56 2.59 -12.14
C GLY A 561 6.89 1.82 -12.10
N ILE A 562 7.87 2.25 -12.92
CA ILE A 562 9.22 1.71 -12.95
C ILE A 562 10.16 2.70 -12.27
N MET A 563 10.83 2.26 -11.21
CA MET A 563 11.77 3.07 -10.43
C MET A 563 13.20 2.57 -10.52
N SER A 564 14.15 3.48 -10.30
CA SER A 564 15.56 3.14 -10.09
C SER A 564 15.77 2.74 -8.63
N GLY A 565 16.37 1.58 -8.44
CA GLY A 565 16.76 1.07 -7.13
C GLY A 565 17.65 -0.15 -7.23
N GLN A 566 18.68 -0.20 -6.38
CA GLN A 566 19.53 -1.37 -6.26
C GLN A 566 19.01 -2.25 -5.13
N ILE A 567 18.18 -3.20 -5.50
CA ILE A 567 17.45 -4.05 -4.58
C ILE A 567 18.30 -5.27 -4.16
N GLY A 568 19.13 -5.77 -5.07
CA GLY A 568 19.89 -7.01 -4.97
C GLY A 568 21.19 -6.86 -5.76
N GLY A 569 21.52 -7.83 -6.60
CA GLY A 569 22.63 -7.67 -7.56
C GLY A 569 22.36 -6.57 -8.61
N PRO A 570 23.39 -6.10 -9.35
CA PRO A 570 23.20 -5.17 -10.48
C PRO A 570 22.44 -5.78 -11.66
N GLN A 571 22.04 -7.05 -11.56
CA GLN A 571 21.32 -7.81 -12.58
C GLN A 571 19.92 -8.22 -12.11
N GLU A 572 19.54 -7.89 -10.88
CA GLU A 572 18.32 -8.38 -10.25
C GLU A 572 17.28 -7.27 -10.20
N TRP A 573 16.08 -7.56 -10.67
CA TRP A 573 14.91 -6.68 -10.69
C TRP A 573 13.83 -7.21 -9.74
N LEU A 574 13.06 -6.32 -9.15
CA LEU A 574 11.87 -6.64 -8.35
C LEU A 574 10.69 -6.23 -9.20
N VAL A 575 9.87 -7.19 -9.57
CA VAL A 575 8.82 -7.03 -10.56
C VAL A 575 7.48 -7.30 -9.88
N GLY A 576 6.82 -6.20 -9.56
CA GLY A 576 5.53 -6.19 -8.89
C GLY A 576 4.33 -6.03 -9.83
N ASP A 577 3.28 -5.44 -9.29
CA ASP A 577 1.94 -5.39 -9.87
C ASP A 577 1.85 -4.63 -11.21
N VAL A 578 2.75 -3.66 -11.43
CA VAL A 578 2.92 -3.02 -12.76
C VAL A 578 3.06 -4.06 -13.87
N PHE A 579 3.75 -5.17 -13.63
CA PHE A 579 3.82 -6.29 -14.56
C PHE A 579 2.76 -7.37 -14.25
N LEU A 580 2.62 -7.78 -12.99
CA LEU A 580 1.81 -8.95 -12.62
C LEU A 580 0.31 -8.80 -12.90
N LYS A 581 -0.22 -7.58 -13.03
CA LYS A 581 -1.58 -7.34 -13.55
C LYS A 581 -1.81 -7.80 -14.99
N ASN A 582 -0.75 -7.92 -15.78
CA ASN A 582 -0.81 -8.18 -17.22
C ASN A 582 -0.71 -9.67 -17.58
N VAL A 583 -0.40 -10.51 -16.60
CA VAL A 583 -0.15 -11.94 -16.79
C VAL A 583 -0.90 -12.74 -15.73
N TYR A 584 -1.18 -13.99 -16.03
CA TYR A 584 -1.48 -14.97 -15.00
C TYR A 584 -0.17 -15.46 -14.42
N PHE A 585 -0.01 -15.35 -13.10
CA PHE A 585 1.20 -15.74 -12.39
C PHE A 585 0.89 -16.97 -11.54
N SER A 586 1.75 -17.98 -11.58
CA SER A 586 1.63 -19.18 -10.75
C SER A 586 3.00 -19.66 -10.31
N HIS A 587 3.10 -20.20 -9.11
CA HIS A 587 4.32 -20.83 -8.58
C HIS A 587 4.00 -22.17 -7.92
N ASP A 588 4.96 -23.09 -8.00
CA ASP A 588 4.90 -24.46 -7.46
C ASP A 588 6.11 -24.69 -6.55
N VAL A 589 5.86 -24.81 -5.25
CA VAL A 589 6.91 -25.04 -4.23
C VAL A 589 7.59 -26.39 -4.42
N ALA A 590 6.84 -27.44 -4.78
CA ALA A 590 7.39 -28.79 -4.87
C ALA A 590 8.30 -28.95 -6.09
N LYS A 591 7.95 -28.31 -7.21
CA LYS A 591 8.74 -28.33 -8.45
C LYS A 591 9.78 -27.21 -8.55
N ASP A 592 9.76 -26.27 -7.61
CA ASP A 592 10.56 -25.05 -7.63
C ASP A 592 10.48 -24.33 -8.99
N SER A 593 9.25 -24.05 -9.41
CA SER A 593 8.97 -23.53 -10.75
C SER A 593 7.93 -22.43 -10.75
N ILE A 594 7.99 -21.57 -11.78
CA ILE A 594 7.12 -20.43 -11.99
C ILE A 594 6.47 -20.59 -13.36
N THR A 595 5.16 -20.36 -13.44
CA THR A 595 4.39 -20.41 -14.67
C THR A 595 3.74 -19.07 -14.95
N LEU A 596 3.93 -18.56 -16.17
CA LEU A 596 3.26 -17.35 -16.67
C LEU A 596 2.37 -17.69 -17.87
N ALA A 597 1.25 -17.00 -18.02
CA ALA A 597 0.39 -17.09 -19.20
C ALA A 597 -0.29 -15.75 -19.49
N ASN A 598 -0.73 -15.56 -20.73
CA ASN A 598 -1.60 -14.44 -21.10
C ASN A 598 -3.00 -14.65 -20.51
N LEU A 599 -3.60 -13.56 -20.02
CA LEU A 599 -4.97 -13.52 -19.55
C LEU A 599 -5.98 -13.56 -20.72
N LYS A 600 -7.18 -14.11 -20.47
CA LYS A 600 -8.31 -14.16 -21.41
C LYS A 600 -9.13 -12.87 -21.47
#